data_AF-A0A4R9AIA0-F1
#
_entry.id   AF-A0A4R9AIA0-F1
#
_cell.length_a   1.000
_cell.length_b   1.000
_cell.length_c   1.000
_cell.angle_alpha   90.00
_cell.angle_beta   90.00
_cell.angle_gamma   90.00
#
_symmetry.space_group_name_H-M   'P 1'
#
loop_
_entity.id
_entity.type
_entity.pdbx_description
1 polymer ?
#
loop_
_entity_poly.entity_id
_entity_poly.type
_entity_poly.pdbx_seq_one_letter_code
_entity_poly.pdbx_strand_id
1 'polypeptide(L)'
;MANAIPVETPAIDADIETDARQYFEQESANGSPEVVTESAGAVDESVSPTAVTPVTNFSKTNGKVFFHDQSDGRDYICSGAAVNSSSKRLVATAGHCVHGGPGATWHANWVFVPEYNNGSRPNGTFPAYTFRTMNDWITYGATGRGFNSDVAFVTTTTNEGGSAVVNAVGGHGLITGGAEYVFDATLFGYPANLDGGEVMWACWGTTGTRSVDNYKFHSISGCDFGGGASGGPWLKDYSNDSGLGNLKSVSSFGPSGSTTYISGPFFRSDIRTMYVSADADW
;
A
#
# COMPACT_ATOMS: atom_id res chain seq x y z
N MET A 1 4.61 -11.48 16.23
CA MET A 1 4.28 -10.03 16.26
C MET A 1 4.07 -9.46 17.67
N ALA A 2 4.44 -10.14 18.75
CA ALA A 2 4.11 -9.64 20.10
C ALA A 2 4.88 -8.38 20.55
N ASN A 3 5.83 -7.85 19.76
CA ASN A 3 6.77 -6.80 20.20
C ASN A 3 7.08 -5.73 19.13
N ALA A 4 6.25 -5.55 18.10
CA ALA A 4 6.49 -4.53 17.10
C ALA A 4 6.08 -3.15 17.64
N ILE A 5 7.06 -2.26 17.82
CA ILE A 5 6.88 -0.87 18.25
C ILE A 5 6.90 0.00 16.98
N PRO A 6 5.90 0.87 16.74
CA PRO A 6 5.94 1.83 15.65
C PRO A 6 7.15 2.76 15.81
N VAL A 7 7.96 2.91 14.75
CA VAL A 7 9.05 3.90 14.72
C VAL A 7 8.58 5.11 13.95
N GLU A 8 8.81 6.29 14.51
CA GLU A 8 8.64 7.57 13.84
C GLU A 8 9.87 7.88 13.00
N THR A 9 9.67 8.39 11.79
CA THR A 9 10.65 9.27 11.18
C THR A 9 10.63 10.65 11.85
N PRO A 10 11.75 11.39 11.89
CA PRO A 10 11.71 12.83 12.17
C PRO A 10 10.69 13.51 11.24
N ALA A 11 10.01 14.55 11.73
CA ALA A 11 9.08 15.35 10.94
C ALA A 11 9.73 15.75 9.61
N ILE A 12 9.06 15.44 8.51
CA ILE A 12 9.53 15.73 7.16
C ILE A 12 9.46 17.26 6.98
N ASP A 13 10.61 17.89 6.72
CA ASP A 13 10.76 19.36 6.64
C ASP A 13 9.95 19.96 5.47
N ALA A 14 9.50 21.21 5.63
CA ALA A 14 8.60 21.91 4.72
C ALA A 14 9.16 22.08 3.29
N ASP A 15 10.49 21.96 3.11
CA ASP A 15 11.15 22.04 1.81
C ASP A 15 10.80 20.85 0.89
N ILE A 16 10.35 19.71 1.41
CA ILE A 16 9.94 18.53 0.61
C ILE A 16 8.58 18.73 -0.08
N GLU A 17 7.70 19.63 0.39
CA GLU A 17 6.48 19.97 -0.35
C GLU A 17 6.80 20.59 -1.73
N THR A 18 7.94 21.27 -1.85
CA THR A 18 8.40 21.85 -3.12
C THR A 18 9.08 20.78 -3.98
N ASP A 19 9.89 19.90 -3.39
CA ASP A 19 10.60 18.83 -4.10
C ASP A 19 9.65 17.75 -4.62
N ALA A 20 8.64 17.32 -3.85
CA ALA A 20 7.63 16.39 -4.34
C ALA A 20 6.80 16.99 -5.50
N ARG A 21 6.49 18.29 -5.44
CA ARG A 21 5.79 18.99 -6.55
C ARG A 21 6.67 19.11 -7.80
N GLN A 22 7.95 19.45 -7.66
CA GLN A 22 8.90 19.55 -8.77
C GLN A 22 9.27 18.18 -9.37
N TYR A 23 9.34 17.14 -8.53
CA TYR A 23 9.56 15.76 -8.94
C TYR A 23 8.52 15.30 -9.98
N PHE A 24 7.25 15.65 -9.81
CA PHE A 24 6.20 15.35 -10.80
C PHE A 24 6.26 16.18 -12.08
N GLU A 25 6.77 17.41 -12.04
CA GLU A 25 7.00 18.17 -13.26
C GLU A 25 8.11 17.53 -14.10
N GLN A 26 9.09 16.89 -13.46
CA GLN A 26 10.22 16.22 -14.10
C GLN A 26 9.90 14.79 -14.59
N GLU A 27 8.92 14.08 -14.01
CA GLU A 27 8.47 12.76 -14.49
C GLU A 27 7.97 12.80 -15.95
N SER A 28 7.38 13.93 -16.36
CA SER A 28 6.99 14.16 -17.77
C SER A 28 8.18 14.19 -18.74
N ALA A 29 9.41 14.32 -18.21
CA ALA A 29 10.65 14.42 -18.97
C ALA A 29 11.61 13.21 -18.82
N ASN A 30 11.49 12.40 -17.76
CA ASN A 30 12.52 11.42 -17.34
C ASN A 30 12.01 9.96 -17.17
N GLY A 31 11.06 9.50 -17.99
CA GLY A 31 10.67 8.08 -18.03
C GLY A 31 9.89 7.59 -16.79
N SER A 32 9.28 6.40 -16.88
CA SER A 32 8.40 5.86 -15.83
C SER A 32 9.19 5.26 -14.66
N PRO A 33 8.79 5.48 -13.39
CA PRO A 33 9.46 4.92 -12.23
C PRO A 33 9.48 3.39 -12.20
N GLU A 34 10.49 2.84 -11.51
CA GLU A 34 10.69 1.41 -11.33
C GLU A 34 9.68 0.81 -10.33
N VAL A 35 9.76 -0.50 -10.13
CA VAL A 35 8.74 -1.27 -9.43
C VAL A 35 9.40 -2.05 -8.30
N VAL A 36 8.91 -1.90 -7.07
CA VAL A 36 9.41 -2.73 -5.96
C VAL A 36 8.78 -4.11 -6.05
N THR A 37 9.62 -5.13 -6.23
CA THR A 37 9.20 -6.54 -6.21
C THR A 37 9.79 -7.24 -5.01
N GLU A 38 8.95 -7.58 -4.05
CA GLU A 38 9.33 -8.40 -2.90
C GLU A 38 8.90 -9.86 -3.10
N SER A 39 9.83 -10.78 -2.84
CA SER A 39 9.65 -12.21 -3.12
C SER A 39 9.73 -13.03 -1.84
N ALA A 40 8.72 -13.87 -1.62
CA ALA A 40 8.80 -14.98 -0.67
C ALA A 40 8.91 -16.32 -1.42
N GLY A 41 9.64 -17.29 -0.84
CA GLY A 41 9.77 -18.64 -1.38
C GLY A 41 8.43 -19.36 -1.61
N ALA A 42 8.39 -20.27 -2.59
CA ALA A 42 7.17 -20.84 -3.17
C ALA A 42 6.63 -22.10 -2.45
N VAL A 43 5.28 -22.22 -2.40
CA VAL A 43 4.51 -23.49 -2.29
C VAL A 43 3.09 -23.33 -2.87
N ASP A 44 2.50 -24.41 -3.37
CA ASP A 44 1.30 -24.47 -4.20
C ASP A 44 -0.04 -24.34 -3.43
N GLU A 45 -1.06 -23.75 -4.05
CA GLU A 45 -2.45 -24.24 -4.12
C GLU A 45 -3.34 -23.28 -4.96
N SER A 46 -4.17 -23.89 -5.81
CA SER A 46 -4.98 -23.25 -6.85
C SER A 46 -6.41 -22.95 -6.40
N VAL A 47 -6.85 -21.69 -6.53
CA VAL A 47 -8.25 -21.29 -6.70
C VAL A 47 -8.27 -20.17 -7.75
N SER A 48 -9.22 -20.21 -8.70
CA SER A 48 -9.31 -19.25 -9.82
C SER A 48 -10.33 -18.14 -9.53
N PRO A 49 -9.92 -16.93 -9.12
CA PRO A 49 -10.75 -15.74 -9.21
C PRO A 49 -10.72 -15.15 -10.63
N THR A 50 -11.61 -14.21 -10.87
CA THR A 50 -11.75 -13.53 -12.15
C THR A 50 -11.04 -12.18 -12.06
N ALA A 51 -9.91 -12.01 -12.75
CA ALA A 51 -9.36 -10.68 -13.04
C ALA A 51 -10.23 -10.03 -14.13
N VAL A 52 -10.70 -8.80 -13.93
CA VAL A 52 -11.50 -8.09 -14.92
C VAL A 52 -11.00 -6.67 -15.09
N THR A 53 -10.99 -6.24 -16.36
CA THR A 53 -10.73 -4.95 -17.02
C THR A 53 -10.41 -3.71 -16.17
N PRO A 54 -9.62 -2.77 -16.73
CA PRO A 54 -9.22 -1.54 -16.05
C PRO A 54 -10.37 -0.83 -15.35
N VAL A 55 -10.11 -0.41 -14.12
CA VAL A 55 -11.11 0.20 -13.24
C VAL A 55 -11.34 1.63 -13.67
N THR A 56 -12.53 1.96 -14.17
CA THR A 56 -12.87 3.37 -14.46
C THR A 56 -13.74 4.03 -13.39
N ASN A 57 -14.23 3.30 -12.37
CA ASN A 57 -15.24 3.84 -11.44
C ASN A 57 -15.23 3.28 -9.99
N PHE A 58 -14.30 2.40 -9.59
CA PHE A 58 -14.49 1.67 -8.32
C PHE A 58 -14.29 2.54 -7.07
N SER A 59 -13.11 3.15 -6.85
CA SER A 59 -12.87 3.87 -5.59
C SER A 59 -11.84 4.97 -5.74
N LYS A 60 -12.27 6.22 -5.61
CA LYS A 60 -11.36 7.37 -5.47
C LYS A 60 -10.56 7.34 -4.16
N THR A 61 -10.93 6.49 -3.19
CA THR A 61 -10.20 6.30 -1.93
C THR A 61 -8.86 5.57 -2.14
N ASN A 62 -8.70 4.89 -3.27
CA ASN A 62 -7.50 4.14 -3.64
C ASN A 62 -6.64 4.94 -4.61
N GLY A 63 -5.33 4.75 -4.57
CA GLY A 63 -4.40 5.56 -5.35
C GLY A 63 -3.04 4.94 -5.58
N LYS A 64 -2.32 5.55 -6.52
CA LYS A 64 -0.93 5.23 -6.84
C LYS A 64 -0.03 5.96 -5.85
N VAL A 65 1.05 5.31 -5.47
CA VAL A 65 2.09 5.87 -4.61
C VAL A 65 3.35 5.99 -5.43
N PHE A 66 4.06 7.11 -5.27
CA PHE A 66 5.38 7.33 -5.83
C PHE A 66 6.33 7.66 -4.69
N PHE A 67 7.59 7.22 -4.79
CA PHE A 67 8.62 7.53 -3.81
C PHE A 67 10.02 7.31 -4.41
N HIS A 68 11.01 7.86 -3.71
CA HIS A 68 12.42 7.69 -4.00
C HIS A 68 13.07 6.79 -2.95
N ASP A 69 13.69 5.69 -3.36
CA ASP A 69 14.52 4.88 -2.48
C ASP A 69 15.92 5.48 -2.41
N GLN A 70 16.25 6.04 -1.24
CA GLN A 70 17.55 6.67 -1.01
C GLN A 70 18.72 5.69 -1.01
N SER A 71 18.44 4.39 -0.83
CA SER A 71 19.46 3.35 -0.72
C SER A 71 20.07 3.00 -2.06
N ASP A 72 19.27 3.07 -3.14
CA ASP A 72 19.72 2.80 -4.52
C ASP A 72 19.63 4.01 -5.46
N GLY A 73 19.02 5.11 -4.99
CA GLY A 73 18.91 6.37 -5.72
C GLY A 73 17.89 6.34 -6.85
N ARG A 74 16.88 5.45 -6.78
CA ARG A 74 15.86 5.28 -7.81
C ARG A 74 14.47 5.60 -7.33
N ASP A 75 13.63 5.85 -8.32
CA ASP A 75 12.23 6.16 -8.12
C ASP A 75 11.36 4.95 -8.37
N TYR A 76 10.33 4.80 -7.54
CA TYR A 76 9.51 3.62 -7.47
C TYR A 76 8.03 3.93 -7.36
N ILE A 77 7.21 2.97 -7.78
CA ILE A 77 5.76 2.97 -7.57
C ILE A 77 5.28 1.89 -6.60
N CYS A 78 4.26 2.25 -5.86
CA CYS A 78 3.41 1.38 -5.07
C CYS A 78 1.94 1.77 -5.26
N SER A 79 1.08 1.19 -4.45
CA SER A 79 -0.33 1.51 -4.28
C SER A 79 -0.62 1.81 -2.81
N GLY A 80 -1.77 2.43 -2.55
CA GLY A 80 -2.23 2.71 -1.20
C GLY A 80 -3.72 3.04 -1.18
N ALA A 81 -4.24 3.25 0.03
CA ALA A 81 -5.62 3.67 0.22
C ALA A 81 -5.79 4.59 1.43
N ALA A 82 -6.65 5.60 1.29
CA ALA A 82 -7.02 6.45 2.42
C ALA A 82 -7.87 5.67 3.43
N VAL A 83 -7.54 5.80 4.71
CA VAL A 83 -8.21 5.10 5.82
C VAL A 83 -8.86 6.14 6.73
N ASN A 84 -10.14 5.91 7.05
CA ASN A 84 -10.89 6.84 7.88
C ASN A 84 -10.27 6.92 9.28
N SER A 85 -10.02 8.15 9.73
CA SER A 85 -9.37 8.44 11.00
C SER A 85 -9.87 9.74 11.63
N SER A 86 -9.44 10.08 12.85
CA SER A 86 -9.82 11.39 13.43
C SER A 86 -9.07 12.53 12.78
N SER A 87 -7.77 12.35 12.46
CA SER A 87 -6.95 13.35 11.77
C SER A 87 -7.39 13.57 10.32
N LYS A 88 -8.08 12.59 9.70
CA LYS A 88 -8.46 12.58 8.27
C LYS A 88 -7.27 12.53 7.30
N ARG A 89 -6.10 12.09 7.78
CA ARG A 89 -4.80 12.21 7.08
C ARG A 89 -4.12 10.88 6.78
N LEU A 90 -4.76 9.75 7.09
CA LEU A 90 -4.08 8.46 7.00
C LEU A 90 -4.24 7.80 5.63
N VAL A 91 -3.10 7.33 5.11
CA VAL A 91 -3.01 6.38 3.99
C VAL A 91 -2.39 5.09 4.49
N ALA A 92 -2.99 3.95 4.18
CA ALA A 92 -2.39 2.63 4.39
C ALA A 92 -1.66 2.17 3.13
N THR A 93 -0.51 1.53 3.35
CA THR A 93 0.31 0.91 2.29
C THR A 93 1.15 -0.24 2.89
N ALA A 94 2.06 -0.83 2.13
CA ALA A 94 3.00 -1.84 2.64
C ALA A 94 4.20 -1.17 3.34
N GLY A 95 4.84 -1.88 4.25
CA GLY A 95 6.06 -1.41 4.93
C GLY A 95 7.21 -1.17 3.95
N HIS A 96 7.36 -2.03 2.95
CA HIS A 96 8.38 -1.88 1.91
C HIS A 96 8.15 -0.68 0.99
N CYS A 97 6.92 -0.15 0.94
CA CYS A 97 6.59 1.08 0.23
C CYS A 97 6.96 2.35 1.00
N VAL A 98 7.50 2.25 2.23
CA VAL A 98 8.00 3.39 3.02
C VAL A 98 9.43 3.20 3.55
N HIS A 99 9.95 1.98 3.58
CA HIS A 99 11.30 1.67 4.05
C HIS A 99 11.86 0.43 3.35
N GLY A 100 13.12 0.45 2.90
CA GLY A 100 13.76 -0.65 2.14
C GLY A 100 14.14 -1.91 2.95
N GLY A 101 13.58 -2.13 4.14
CA GLY A 101 13.93 -3.27 5.01
C GLY A 101 15.36 -3.20 5.63
N PRO A 102 15.97 -4.36 5.95
CA PRO A 102 17.21 -4.42 6.75
C PRO A 102 18.41 -3.73 6.11
N GLY A 103 19.00 -2.81 6.87
CA GLY A 103 20.20 -2.07 6.45
C GLY A 103 19.92 -0.95 5.44
N ALA A 104 18.67 -0.79 5.00
CA ALA A 104 18.22 0.30 4.15
C ALA A 104 17.66 1.47 4.98
N THR A 105 17.17 2.50 4.29
CA THR A 105 16.60 3.70 4.92
C THR A 105 15.09 3.82 4.64
N TRP A 106 14.49 4.82 5.26
CA TRP A 106 13.19 5.33 4.86
C TRP A 106 13.26 5.94 3.46
N HIS A 107 12.17 5.80 2.72
CA HIS A 107 12.02 6.40 1.40
C HIS A 107 11.79 7.90 1.50
N ALA A 108 12.08 8.64 0.42
CA ALA A 108 11.86 10.07 0.31
C ALA A 108 10.87 10.40 -0.81
N ASN A 109 10.49 11.68 -0.92
CA ASN A 109 9.59 12.19 -1.97
C ASN A 109 8.30 11.38 -2.11
N TRP A 110 7.83 10.84 -0.98
CA TRP A 110 6.69 9.93 -0.96
C TRP A 110 5.39 10.71 -1.10
N VAL A 111 4.54 10.26 -2.01
CA VAL A 111 3.26 10.92 -2.28
C VAL A 111 2.19 9.90 -2.67
N PHE A 112 0.98 10.15 -2.18
CA PHE A 112 -0.21 9.40 -2.54
C PHE A 112 -1.06 10.19 -3.53
N VAL A 113 -1.48 9.54 -4.61
CA VAL A 113 -2.30 10.14 -5.67
C VAL A 113 -3.57 9.31 -5.85
N PRO A 114 -4.68 9.68 -5.15
CA PRO A 114 -5.93 8.97 -5.27
C PRO A 114 -6.56 9.15 -6.65
N GLU A 115 -7.15 8.08 -7.16
CA GLU A 115 -7.78 8.03 -8.49
C GLU A 115 -6.81 8.41 -9.62
N TYR A 116 -5.51 8.09 -9.46
CA TYR A 116 -4.52 8.27 -10.51
C TYR A 116 -4.94 7.55 -11.79
N ASN A 117 -4.80 8.20 -12.93
CA ASN A 117 -5.10 7.59 -14.23
C ASN A 117 -4.31 8.27 -15.35
N ASN A 118 -3.26 7.62 -15.87
CA ASN A 118 -2.43 8.12 -16.96
C ASN A 118 -1.97 9.58 -16.75
N GLY A 119 -1.37 9.87 -15.60
CA GLY A 119 -0.91 11.21 -15.20
C GLY A 119 -2.02 12.14 -14.68
N SER A 120 -3.30 11.76 -14.80
CA SER A 120 -4.41 12.52 -14.20
C SER A 120 -4.41 12.38 -12.68
N ARG A 121 -4.69 13.50 -12.00
CA ARG A 121 -4.67 13.63 -10.54
C ARG A 121 -5.92 14.37 -10.07
N PRO A 122 -7.13 13.81 -10.28
CA PRO A 122 -8.38 14.56 -10.14
C PRO A 122 -8.65 15.05 -8.70
N ASN A 123 -8.06 14.39 -7.70
CA ASN A 123 -8.18 14.76 -6.29
C ASN A 123 -6.90 15.40 -5.72
N GLY A 124 -5.92 15.74 -6.58
CA GLY A 124 -4.63 16.27 -6.19
C GLY A 124 -3.65 15.22 -5.69
N THR A 125 -2.56 15.68 -5.07
CA THR A 125 -1.50 14.86 -4.50
C THR A 125 -1.41 15.04 -2.99
N PHE A 126 -1.03 13.99 -2.26
CA PHE A 126 -0.95 14.01 -0.80
C PHE A 126 0.46 13.58 -0.36
N PRO A 127 1.39 14.55 -0.19
CA PRO A 127 2.73 14.28 0.30
C PRO A 127 2.71 13.67 1.70
N ALA A 128 3.70 12.80 1.97
CA ALA A 128 3.91 12.29 3.31
C ALA A 128 4.34 13.40 4.29
N TYR A 129 3.81 13.33 5.51
CA TYR A 129 4.26 14.11 6.65
C TYR A 129 5.07 13.23 7.62
N THR A 130 4.56 12.03 7.92
CA THR A 130 5.22 11.05 8.79
C THR A 130 4.96 9.64 8.27
N PHE A 131 5.99 8.78 8.34
CA PHE A 131 5.83 7.34 8.11
C PHE A 131 5.78 6.57 9.43
N ARG A 132 4.98 5.51 9.44
CA ARG A 132 5.05 4.46 10.46
C ARG A 132 4.98 3.09 9.81
N THR A 133 5.99 2.28 10.02
CA THR A 133 5.98 0.83 9.78
C THR A 133 6.51 0.09 11.01
N MET A 134 6.55 -1.24 10.95
CA MET A 134 6.93 -2.09 12.05
C MET A 134 8.45 -2.31 12.10
N ASN A 135 9.03 -2.34 13.30
CA ASN A 135 10.42 -2.76 13.52
C ASN A 135 10.72 -4.15 12.93
N ASP A 136 9.74 -5.06 12.94
CA ASP A 136 9.90 -6.40 12.36
C ASP A 136 10.12 -6.32 10.83
N TRP A 137 9.50 -5.37 10.12
CA TRP A 137 9.76 -5.12 8.71
C TRP A 137 11.19 -4.61 8.52
N ILE A 138 11.55 -3.54 9.24
CA ILE A 138 12.89 -2.92 9.17
C ILE A 138 14.00 -3.92 9.51
N THR A 139 13.76 -4.85 10.43
CA THR A 139 14.79 -5.78 10.91
C THR A 139 14.82 -7.10 10.15
N TYR A 140 13.69 -7.56 9.60
CA TYR A 140 13.55 -8.91 9.05
C TYR A 140 12.93 -8.98 7.65
N GLY A 141 12.67 -7.87 6.96
CA GLY A 141 12.35 -7.92 5.52
C GLY A 141 13.49 -8.61 4.76
N ALA A 142 13.29 -9.47 3.76
CA ALA A 142 12.09 -10.05 3.17
C ALA A 142 11.87 -11.52 3.64
N THR A 143 11.90 -11.76 4.95
CA THR A 143 11.62 -13.09 5.55
C THR A 143 10.12 -13.24 5.87
N GLY A 144 9.65 -14.46 6.18
CA GLY A 144 8.29 -14.65 6.65
C GLY A 144 7.94 -13.81 7.88
N ARG A 145 8.92 -13.50 8.76
CA ARG A 145 8.71 -12.59 9.89
C ARG A 145 8.49 -11.15 9.41
N GLY A 146 9.35 -10.66 8.52
CA GLY A 146 9.29 -9.31 7.97
C GLY A 146 7.99 -9.09 7.19
N PHE A 147 7.67 -10.00 6.28
CA PHE A 147 6.43 -9.97 5.50
C PHE A 147 5.19 -9.97 6.38
N ASN A 148 5.20 -10.72 7.48
CA ASN A 148 4.05 -10.77 8.37
C ASN A 148 3.80 -9.43 9.08
N SER A 149 4.74 -8.49 9.01
CA SER A 149 4.65 -7.11 9.52
C SER A 149 4.79 -6.03 8.42
N ASP A 150 4.71 -6.41 7.15
CA ASP A 150 4.90 -5.53 5.99
C ASP A 150 3.64 -4.67 5.74
N VAL A 151 3.42 -3.72 6.64
CA VAL A 151 2.31 -2.76 6.62
C VAL A 151 2.85 -1.42 7.09
N ALA A 152 2.33 -0.34 6.51
CA ALA A 152 2.59 1.01 6.97
C ALA A 152 1.33 1.86 6.98
N PHE A 153 1.32 2.85 7.88
CA PHE A 153 0.45 4.01 7.79
C PHE A 153 1.30 5.25 7.53
N VAL A 154 0.85 6.08 6.61
CA VAL A 154 1.45 7.37 6.27
C VAL A 154 0.46 8.45 6.64
N THR A 155 0.88 9.37 7.50
CA THR A 155 0.15 10.60 7.78
C THR A 155 0.53 11.59 6.69
N THR A 156 -0.44 12.17 5.99
CA THR A 156 -0.19 13.08 4.86
C THR A 156 -0.42 14.55 5.23
N THR A 157 0.25 15.44 4.50
CA THR A 157 -0.15 16.85 4.43
C THR A 157 -1.47 17.00 3.65
N THR A 158 -1.90 18.23 3.41
CA THR A 158 -3.09 18.51 2.58
C THR A 158 -2.72 18.52 1.10
N ASN A 159 -3.69 18.24 0.22
CA ASN A 159 -3.48 18.43 -1.21
C ASN A 159 -3.35 19.91 -1.59
N GLU A 160 -3.16 20.18 -2.89
CA GLU A 160 -3.00 21.52 -3.47
C GLU A 160 -4.23 22.41 -3.21
N GLY A 161 -5.39 21.82 -2.96
CA GLY A 161 -6.62 22.51 -2.58
C GLY A 161 -6.82 22.71 -1.07
N GLY A 162 -5.83 22.34 -0.23
CA GLY A 162 -5.89 22.47 1.24
C GLY A 162 -6.77 21.44 1.94
N SER A 163 -7.17 20.35 1.25
CA SER A 163 -7.99 19.28 1.83
C SER A 163 -7.13 18.16 2.40
N ALA A 164 -7.50 17.64 3.57
CA ALA A 164 -6.95 16.37 4.09
C ALA A 164 -7.48 15.19 3.25
N VAL A 165 -6.70 14.11 3.15
CA VAL A 165 -6.97 13.00 2.22
C VAL A 165 -8.36 12.40 2.38
N VAL A 166 -8.79 12.11 3.62
CA VAL A 166 -10.11 11.50 3.86
C VAL A 166 -11.26 12.47 3.54
N ASN A 167 -11.05 13.78 3.66
CA ASN A 167 -12.06 14.76 3.28
C ASN A 167 -12.22 14.87 1.76
N ALA A 168 -11.13 14.71 1.00
CA ALA A 168 -11.17 14.76 -0.46
C ALA A 168 -11.80 13.48 -1.06
N VAL A 169 -11.40 12.31 -0.56
CA VAL A 169 -11.68 11.04 -1.24
C VAL A 169 -12.44 10.00 -0.41
N GLY A 170 -12.84 10.34 0.81
CA GLY A 170 -13.38 9.36 1.76
C GLY A 170 -12.27 8.51 2.37
N GLY A 171 -12.65 7.56 3.22
CA GLY A 171 -11.69 6.69 3.89
C GLY A 171 -12.30 5.34 4.19
N HIS A 172 -11.55 4.27 3.89
CA HIS A 172 -11.98 2.92 4.23
C HIS A 172 -12.03 2.70 5.75
N GLY A 173 -12.90 1.78 6.19
CA GLY A 173 -12.83 1.26 7.55
C GLY A 173 -11.58 0.40 7.75
N LEU A 174 -11.27 0.06 9.00
CA LEU A 174 -10.12 -0.79 9.35
C LEU A 174 -10.57 -1.93 10.26
N ILE A 175 -10.22 -3.17 9.89
CA ILE A 175 -10.45 -4.37 10.70
C ILE A 175 -9.11 -4.93 11.16
N THR A 176 -8.94 -5.11 12.47
CA THR A 176 -7.73 -5.64 13.10
C THR A 176 -8.09 -6.62 14.22
N GLY A 177 -7.21 -7.59 14.50
CA GLY A 177 -7.32 -8.44 15.70
C GLY A 177 -8.34 -9.59 15.58
N GLY A 178 -8.85 -9.87 14.38
CA GLY A 178 -9.71 -11.01 14.11
C GLY A 178 -8.93 -12.31 13.85
N ALA A 179 -9.56 -13.46 14.12
CA ALA A 179 -9.02 -14.79 13.80
C ALA A 179 -9.39 -15.29 12.39
N GLU A 180 -10.10 -14.46 11.61
CA GLU A 180 -10.61 -14.82 10.29
C GLU A 180 -9.48 -14.76 9.24
N TYR A 181 -8.93 -15.93 8.94
CA TYR A 181 -7.86 -16.12 7.95
C TYR A 181 -8.35 -16.07 6.49
N VAL A 182 -9.64 -16.30 6.26
CA VAL A 182 -10.27 -16.39 4.93
C VAL A 182 -11.45 -15.43 4.90
N PHE A 183 -11.53 -14.55 3.89
CA PHE A 183 -12.67 -13.66 3.68
C PHE A 183 -12.86 -13.38 2.19
N ASP A 184 -14.03 -12.90 1.80
CA ASP A 184 -14.26 -12.38 0.44
C ASP A 184 -13.63 -11.00 0.32
N ALA A 185 -12.57 -10.91 -0.49
CA ALA A 185 -11.76 -9.71 -0.65
C ALA A 185 -12.04 -9.04 -1.99
N THR A 186 -12.01 -7.71 -1.99
CA THR A 186 -11.80 -6.89 -3.19
C THR A 186 -10.46 -6.15 -3.04
N LEU A 187 -9.57 -6.37 -3.99
CA LEU A 187 -8.22 -5.83 -4.04
C LEU A 187 -8.15 -4.71 -5.07
N PHE A 188 -7.35 -3.69 -4.80
CA PHE A 188 -7.04 -2.61 -5.74
C PHE A 188 -5.54 -2.36 -5.80
N GLY A 189 -5.02 -1.97 -6.96
CA GLY A 189 -3.62 -1.58 -7.09
C GLY A 189 -3.26 -1.08 -8.49
N TYR A 190 -2.01 -0.66 -8.67
CA TYR A 190 -1.41 -0.17 -9.90
C TYR A 190 -0.26 -1.11 -10.34
N PRO A 191 -0.57 -2.35 -10.74
CA PRO A 191 0.44 -3.33 -11.15
C PRO A 191 1.15 -2.87 -12.43
N ALA A 192 2.47 -2.74 -12.40
CA ALA A 192 3.27 -2.26 -13.53
C ALA A 192 3.21 -3.18 -14.77
N ASN A 193 2.96 -4.48 -14.56
CA ASN A 193 2.77 -5.42 -15.66
C ASN A 193 1.45 -5.23 -16.43
N LEU A 194 0.50 -4.46 -15.89
CA LEU A 194 -0.76 -4.12 -16.53
C LEU A 194 -0.81 -2.61 -16.77
N ASP A 195 -0.95 -2.20 -18.04
CA ASP A 195 -0.98 -0.78 -18.44
C ASP A 195 0.22 0.06 -17.91
N GLY A 196 1.37 -0.56 -17.64
CA GLY A 196 2.54 0.13 -17.07
C GLY A 196 2.33 0.65 -15.65
N GLY A 197 1.27 0.21 -14.95
CA GLY A 197 0.89 0.76 -13.65
C GLY A 197 0.25 2.14 -13.78
N GLU A 198 -0.17 2.56 -14.96
CA GLU A 198 -0.77 3.87 -15.20
C GLU A 198 -2.27 3.92 -14.93
N VAL A 199 -2.89 2.74 -14.76
CA VAL A 199 -4.31 2.60 -14.48
C VAL A 199 -4.51 1.70 -13.26
N MET A 200 -5.52 2.00 -12.47
CA MET A 200 -5.91 1.14 -11.36
C MET A 200 -6.55 -0.15 -11.87
N TRP A 201 -6.15 -1.27 -11.29
CA TRP A 201 -6.75 -2.59 -11.49
C TRP A 201 -7.42 -3.08 -10.22
N ALA A 202 -8.43 -3.94 -10.38
CA ALA A 202 -9.13 -4.59 -9.28
C ALA A 202 -9.19 -6.11 -9.46
N CYS A 203 -9.20 -6.83 -8.34
CA CYS A 203 -9.38 -8.27 -8.30
C CYS A 203 -10.30 -8.62 -7.13
N TRP A 204 -11.14 -9.63 -7.26
CA TRP A 204 -11.98 -10.07 -6.14
C TRP A 204 -12.11 -11.58 -6.07
N GLY A 205 -12.33 -12.08 -4.86
CA GLY A 205 -12.54 -13.49 -4.60
C GLY A 205 -12.34 -13.84 -3.13
N THR A 206 -12.65 -15.08 -2.78
CA THR A 206 -12.39 -15.61 -1.45
C THR A 206 -10.89 -15.86 -1.29
N THR A 207 -10.28 -15.26 -0.27
CA THR A 207 -8.85 -15.44 0.01
C THR A 207 -8.56 -16.85 0.52
N GLY A 208 -7.47 -17.46 0.08
CA GLY A 208 -6.84 -18.60 0.75
C GLY A 208 -5.88 -18.18 1.86
N THR A 209 -5.18 -19.16 2.44
CA THR A 209 -4.10 -18.95 3.41
C THR A 209 -2.81 -19.54 2.88
N ARG A 210 -1.73 -18.75 2.93
CA ARG A 210 -0.37 -19.16 2.54
C ARG A 210 0.55 -19.15 3.75
N SER A 211 1.46 -20.12 3.85
CA SER A 211 2.49 -20.14 4.89
C SER A 211 3.86 -19.83 4.29
N VAL A 212 4.60 -18.93 4.94
CA VAL A 212 6.02 -18.66 4.67
C VAL A 212 6.74 -18.72 6.01
N ASP A 213 7.77 -19.55 6.10
CA ASP A 213 8.39 -19.94 7.37
C ASP A 213 7.33 -20.43 8.38
N ASN A 214 7.28 -19.81 9.57
CA ASN A 214 6.29 -20.10 10.62
C ASN A 214 5.11 -19.11 10.61
N TYR A 215 4.99 -18.29 9.57
CA TYR A 215 3.99 -17.23 9.47
C TYR A 215 2.96 -17.57 8.41
N LYS A 216 1.76 -17.04 8.59
CA LYS A 216 0.64 -17.26 7.68
C LYS A 216 0.19 -15.91 7.11
N PHE A 217 -0.37 -15.94 5.91
CA PHE A 217 -0.74 -14.78 5.11
C PHE A 217 -2.08 -15.00 4.43
N HIS A 218 -2.81 -13.92 4.16
CA HIS A 218 -3.86 -13.97 3.16
C HIS A 218 -3.21 -14.24 1.79
N SER A 219 -3.87 -15.00 0.92
CA SER A 219 -3.40 -15.24 -0.43
C SER A 219 -4.56 -15.31 -1.40
N ILE A 220 -4.38 -14.78 -2.60
CA ILE A 220 -5.33 -14.92 -3.70
C ILE A 220 -4.53 -15.16 -4.98
N SER A 221 -4.90 -16.21 -5.72
CA SER A 221 -4.27 -16.57 -7.00
C SER A 221 -5.01 -15.88 -8.15
N GLY A 222 -4.47 -15.77 -9.37
CA GLY A 222 -5.26 -15.36 -10.55
C GLY A 222 -5.64 -13.87 -10.67
N CYS A 223 -5.17 -12.99 -9.79
CA CYS A 223 -5.32 -11.53 -9.96
C CYS A 223 -4.37 -10.95 -11.02
N ASP A 224 -3.29 -11.66 -11.35
CA ASP A 224 -2.22 -11.20 -12.26
C ASP A 224 -1.56 -9.86 -11.84
N PHE A 225 -1.54 -9.58 -10.53
CA PHE A 225 -0.92 -8.37 -9.99
C PHE A 225 0.58 -8.62 -9.79
N GLY A 226 1.41 -7.95 -10.59
CA GLY A 226 2.85 -7.84 -10.38
C GLY A 226 3.22 -6.67 -9.47
N GLY A 227 4.49 -6.29 -9.47
CA GLY A 227 4.96 -5.16 -8.67
C GLY A 227 4.22 -3.85 -8.98
N GLY A 228 4.23 -2.91 -8.03
CA GLY A 228 3.46 -1.66 -8.11
C GLY A 228 2.05 -1.81 -7.53
N ALA A 229 1.47 -3.02 -7.56
CA ALA A 229 0.27 -3.35 -6.77
C ALA A 229 0.52 -3.40 -5.26
N SER A 230 1.80 -3.49 -4.86
CA SER A 230 2.25 -3.43 -3.47
C SER A 230 1.63 -2.29 -2.69
N GLY A 231 1.20 -2.53 -1.45
CA GLY A 231 0.49 -1.59 -0.59
C GLY A 231 -0.98 -1.37 -0.95
N GLY A 232 -1.44 -1.88 -2.09
CA GLY A 232 -2.84 -1.82 -2.51
C GLY A 232 -3.76 -2.53 -1.50
N PRO A 233 -4.96 -1.98 -1.23
CA PRO A 233 -5.80 -2.46 -0.14
C PRO A 233 -6.49 -3.78 -0.47
N TRP A 234 -6.67 -4.63 0.54
CA TRP A 234 -7.56 -5.78 0.50
C TRP A 234 -8.76 -5.48 1.37
N LEU A 235 -9.91 -5.28 0.73
CA LEU A 235 -11.13 -4.79 1.35
C LEU A 235 -12.15 -5.90 1.57
N LYS A 236 -12.68 -5.99 2.79
CA LYS A 236 -13.86 -6.79 3.13
C LYS A 236 -15.11 -5.92 3.06
N ASP A 237 -16.23 -6.49 2.62
CA ASP A 237 -17.54 -5.82 2.54
C ASP A 237 -17.48 -4.54 1.69
N TYR A 238 -16.73 -4.59 0.60
CA TYR A 238 -16.58 -3.48 -0.34
C TYR A 238 -17.89 -3.25 -1.10
N SER A 239 -18.33 -2.00 -1.19
CA SER A 239 -19.50 -1.59 -1.95
C SER A 239 -19.11 -0.70 -3.13
N ASN A 240 -19.52 -1.09 -4.33
CA ASN A 240 -19.37 -0.25 -5.52
C ASN A 240 -20.19 1.05 -5.45
N ASP A 241 -21.27 1.07 -4.67
CA ASP A 241 -22.14 2.25 -4.56
C ASP A 241 -21.47 3.37 -3.76
N SER A 242 -20.78 3.02 -2.68
CA SER A 242 -20.06 3.99 -1.85
C SER A 242 -18.59 4.14 -2.26
N GLY A 243 -18.05 3.19 -3.00
CA GLY A 243 -16.61 3.06 -3.25
C GLY A 243 -15.82 2.73 -1.98
N LEU A 244 -16.47 2.23 -0.92
CA LEU A 244 -15.83 1.99 0.38
C LEU A 244 -15.98 0.54 0.83
N GLY A 245 -15.00 0.08 1.60
CA GLY A 245 -15.01 -1.19 2.33
C GLY A 245 -14.18 -1.10 3.60
N ASN A 246 -13.85 -2.25 4.17
CA ASN A 246 -13.01 -2.36 5.36
C ASN A 246 -11.65 -2.95 5.01
N LEU A 247 -10.59 -2.17 5.19
CA LEU A 247 -9.22 -2.61 5.03
C LEU A 247 -8.90 -3.71 6.05
N LYS A 248 -8.43 -4.85 5.54
CA LYS A 248 -8.10 -6.02 6.36
C LYS A 248 -6.71 -6.59 6.04
N SER A 249 -6.12 -6.20 4.92
CA SER A 249 -4.75 -6.48 4.53
C SER A 249 -4.28 -5.48 3.46
N VAL A 250 -3.01 -5.56 3.08
CA VAL A 250 -2.42 -4.88 1.91
C VAL A 250 -1.65 -5.88 1.08
N SER A 251 -1.55 -5.64 -0.22
CA SER A 251 -0.66 -6.40 -1.12
C SER A 251 0.79 -6.24 -0.67
N SER A 252 1.47 -7.34 -0.38
CA SER A 252 2.83 -7.32 0.18
C SER A 252 3.83 -8.05 -0.72
N PHE A 253 3.58 -9.33 -1.04
CA PHE A 253 4.52 -10.11 -1.83
C PHE A 253 3.83 -11.09 -2.77
N GLY A 254 4.59 -11.54 -3.77
CA GLY A 254 4.24 -12.60 -4.70
C GLY A 254 5.43 -13.54 -4.94
N PRO A 255 5.30 -14.52 -5.83
CA PRO A 255 6.41 -15.35 -6.25
C PRO A 255 7.35 -14.57 -7.18
N SER A 256 8.67 -14.77 -7.05
CA SER A 256 9.64 -14.17 -7.97
C SER A 256 9.38 -14.57 -9.43
N GLY A 257 9.38 -13.59 -10.34
CA GLY A 257 9.21 -13.81 -11.78
C GLY A 257 7.84 -14.34 -12.20
N SER A 258 6.83 -14.24 -11.34
CA SER A 258 5.49 -14.79 -11.57
C SER A 258 4.43 -13.94 -10.88
N THR A 259 3.22 -13.98 -11.43
CA THR A 259 2.02 -13.29 -10.90
C THR A 259 0.92 -14.29 -10.49
N THR A 260 1.32 -15.56 -10.28
CA THR A 260 0.38 -16.66 -9.99
C THR A 260 -0.43 -16.43 -8.71
N TYR A 261 0.13 -15.72 -7.73
CA TYR A 261 -0.59 -15.25 -6.55
C TYR A 261 -0.05 -13.92 -6.04
N ILE A 262 -0.88 -13.25 -5.25
CA ILE A 262 -0.47 -12.14 -4.39
C ILE A 262 -0.87 -12.45 -2.95
N SER A 263 -0.06 -11.99 -1.99
CA SER A 263 -0.25 -12.25 -0.57
C SER A 263 -0.10 -10.98 0.26
N GLY A 264 -0.81 -10.97 1.40
CA GLY A 264 -0.84 -9.85 2.33
C GLY A 264 -0.81 -10.32 3.79
N PRO A 265 -0.22 -9.51 4.71
CA PRO A 265 -0.14 -9.85 6.12
C PRO A 265 -1.52 -9.86 6.80
N PHE A 266 -1.66 -10.67 7.85
CA PHE A 266 -2.84 -10.61 8.71
C PHE A 266 -2.78 -9.39 9.62
N PHE A 267 -3.82 -8.56 9.58
CA PHE A 267 -3.93 -7.42 10.48
C PHE A 267 -4.30 -7.87 11.90
N ARG A 268 -3.29 -8.03 12.76
CA ARG A 268 -3.48 -8.33 14.18
C ARG A 268 -3.60 -7.03 14.98
N SER A 269 -3.63 -7.14 16.31
CA SER A 269 -3.83 -5.99 17.21
C SER A 269 -2.70 -4.96 17.16
N ASP A 270 -1.51 -5.36 16.75
CA ASP A 270 -0.36 -4.47 16.51
C ASP A 270 -0.63 -3.45 15.40
N ILE A 271 -1.32 -3.84 14.33
CA ILE A 271 -1.75 -2.90 13.28
C ILE A 271 -2.68 -1.83 13.85
N ARG A 272 -3.52 -2.16 14.84
CA ARG A 272 -4.36 -1.17 15.52
C ARG A 272 -3.51 -0.17 16.32
N THR A 273 -2.48 -0.65 17.00
CA THR A 273 -1.54 0.22 17.71
C THR A 273 -0.86 1.18 16.74
N MET A 274 -0.34 0.69 15.61
CA MET A 274 0.29 1.53 14.59
C MET A 274 -0.68 2.55 13.99
N TYR A 275 -1.92 2.15 13.71
CA TYR A 275 -2.99 3.05 13.25
C TYR A 275 -3.25 4.17 14.26
N VAL A 276 -3.38 3.85 15.55
CA VAL A 276 -3.65 4.85 16.60
C VAL A 276 -2.46 5.81 16.75
N SER A 277 -1.24 5.29 16.69
CA SER A 277 -0.03 6.13 16.71
C SER A 277 0.04 7.06 15.49
N ALA A 278 -0.26 6.56 14.29
CA ALA A 278 -0.27 7.36 13.08
C ALA A 278 -1.33 8.47 13.14
N ASP A 279 -2.54 8.14 13.62
CA ASP A 279 -3.64 9.11 13.74
C ASP A 279 -3.33 10.25 14.73
N ALA A 280 -2.39 10.04 15.64
CA ALA A 280 -1.95 11.02 16.63
C ALA A 280 -0.75 11.88 16.16
N ASP A 281 -0.25 11.67 14.94
CA ASP A 281 0.86 12.46 14.39
C ASP A 281 0.43 13.89 13.96
N TRP A 282 -0.85 14.23 14.10
CA TRP A 282 -1.44 15.52 13.70
C TRP A 282 -2.47 16.03 14.71
#